data_AF-A0A9P3F125-F1
#
_entry.id   AF-A0A9P3F125-F1
#
_cell.length_a   1.000
_cell.length_b   1.000
_cell.length_c   1.000
_cell.angle_alpha   90.00
_cell.angle_beta   90.00
_cell.angle_gamma   90.00
#
_symmetry.space_group_name_H-M   'P 1'
#
loop_
_entity.id
_entity.type
_entity.pdbx_description
1 polymer ?
#
loop_
_entity_poly.entity_id
_entity_poly.type
_entity_poly.pdbx_seq_one_letter_code
_entity_poly.pdbx_strand_id
1 'polypeptide(L)'
;MSSNSPVGSFQFLLEKLEFVFKDSTDAEPFALKADDIKQCYDRVEQILAGLLIHYNIHFDTERRGSTHRYHDNLISAFQSRDTPREIREPLGTGPIQGVLFDGKSFRNKHKEFKEQRLDEGGLRSYLATMVNGLPLVIKALRKACENAKVMLVRCPANAEG
;
A
#
# COMPACT_ATOMS: atom_id res chain seq x y z
N MET A 1 17.80 -5.98 -17.95
CA MET A 1 16.84 -7.06 -17.61
C MET A 1 15.53 -6.38 -17.26
N SER A 2 14.51 -6.49 -18.12
CA SER A 2 13.23 -5.80 -17.93
C SER A 2 12.35 -6.58 -16.95
N SER A 3 12.19 -6.08 -15.72
CA SER A 3 11.16 -6.55 -14.79
C SER A 3 9.82 -5.91 -15.16
N ASN A 4 9.21 -6.41 -16.24
CA ASN A 4 7.82 -6.11 -16.54
C ASN A 4 6.95 -6.87 -15.52
N SER A 5 6.50 -6.19 -14.47
CA SER A 5 5.34 -6.67 -13.71
C SER A 5 4.22 -6.95 -14.71
N PRO A 6 3.66 -8.17 -14.76
CA PRO A 6 2.71 -8.53 -15.80
C PRO A 6 1.48 -7.62 -15.69
N VAL A 7 1.16 -6.95 -16.79
CA VAL A 7 -0.05 -6.15 -16.96
C VAL A 7 -1.24 -7.01 -16.54
N GLY A 8 -1.98 -6.58 -15.51
CA GLY A 8 -3.03 -7.38 -14.84
C GLY A 8 -2.75 -7.70 -13.37
N SER A 9 -1.48 -7.78 -12.95
CA SER A 9 -1.10 -8.00 -11.54
C SER A 9 -1.52 -6.84 -10.62
N PHE A 10 -1.33 -5.59 -11.05
CA PHE A 10 -1.75 -4.41 -10.28
C PHE A 10 -3.27 -4.30 -10.14
N GLN A 11 -4.02 -4.64 -11.19
CA GLN A 11 -5.48 -4.67 -11.14
C GLN A 11 -5.95 -5.66 -10.08
N PHE A 12 -5.43 -6.88 -10.12
CA PHE A 12 -5.77 -7.92 -9.15
C PHE A 12 -5.39 -7.52 -7.71
N LEU A 13 -4.20 -6.93 -7.52
CA LEU A 13 -3.77 -6.46 -6.20
C LEU A 13 -4.68 -5.37 -5.63
N LEU A 14 -5.10 -4.40 -6.47
CA LEU A 14 -6.04 -3.35 -6.07
C LEU A 14 -7.43 -3.91 -5.74
N GLU A 15 -7.95 -4.80 -6.58
CA GLU A 15 -9.25 -5.44 -6.33
C GLU A 15 -9.25 -6.28 -5.05
N LYS A 16 -8.17 -7.04 -4.80
CA LYS A 16 -8.01 -7.80 -3.56
C LYS A 16 -7.85 -6.88 -2.35
N LEU A 17 -7.12 -5.78 -2.48
CA LEU A 17 -6.99 -4.78 -1.42
C LEU A 17 -8.36 -4.20 -1.04
N GLU A 18 -9.15 -3.78 -2.02
CA GLU A 18 -10.49 -3.22 -1.81
C GLU A 18 -11.47 -4.25 -1.23
N PHE A 19 -11.43 -5.47 -1.73
CA PHE A 19 -12.25 -6.57 -1.23
C PHE A 19 -11.96 -6.86 0.25
N VAL A 20 -10.68 -7.11 0.59
CA VAL A 20 -10.29 -7.39 1.99
C VAL A 20 -10.62 -6.19 2.88
N PHE A 21 -10.39 -4.97 2.41
CA PHE A 21 -10.69 -3.78 3.21
C PHE A 21 -12.19 -3.68 3.51
N LYS A 22 -13.05 -3.88 2.51
CA LYS A 22 -14.51 -3.84 2.67
C LYS A 22 -15.01 -4.92 3.64
N ASP A 23 -14.47 -6.13 3.56
CA ASP A 23 -14.86 -7.21 4.47
C ASP A 23 -14.32 -6.96 5.90
N SER A 24 -13.16 -6.33 6.02
CA SER A 24 -12.49 -6.08 7.31
C SER A 24 -13.16 -5.00 8.16
N THR A 25 -13.93 -4.07 7.58
CA THR A 25 -14.52 -2.96 8.35
C THR A 25 -15.54 -3.46 9.37
N ASP A 26 -16.22 -4.56 9.05
CA ASP A 26 -17.24 -5.20 9.89
C ASP A 26 -16.73 -6.50 10.55
N ALA A 27 -15.44 -6.82 10.41
CA ALA A 27 -14.87 -8.05 10.93
C ALA A 27 -14.83 -8.05 12.47
N GLU A 28 -15.36 -9.12 13.04
CA GLU A 28 -15.23 -9.49 14.45
C GLU A 28 -14.67 -10.92 14.53
N PRO A 29 -13.75 -11.23 15.47
CA PRO A 29 -13.27 -10.40 16.59
C PRO A 29 -12.18 -9.36 16.20
N PHE A 30 -11.87 -8.42 17.10
CA PHE A 30 -10.82 -7.39 16.92
C PHE A 30 -9.51 -7.90 16.29
N ALA A 31 -9.01 -9.06 16.76
CA ALA A 31 -7.78 -9.65 16.26
C ALA A 31 -7.83 -10.00 14.77
N LEU A 32 -8.99 -10.48 14.29
CA LEU A 32 -9.22 -10.77 12.87
C LEU A 32 -9.18 -9.49 12.05
N LYS A 33 -9.89 -8.45 12.51
CA LYS A 33 -9.86 -7.13 11.87
C LYS A 33 -8.45 -6.56 11.78
N ALA A 34 -7.65 -6.69 12.84
CA ALA A 34 -6.26 -6.25 12.84
C ALA A 34 -5.41 -7.04 11.84
N ASP A 35 -5.60 -8.36 11.72
CA ASP A 35 -4.91 -9.21 10.75
C ASP A 35 -5.31 -8.84 9.30
N ASP A 36 -6.58 -8.57 9.03
CA ASP A 36 -7.06 -8.18 7.70
C ASP A 36 -6.57 -6.78 7.29
N ILE A 37 -6.58 -5.81 8.20
CA ILE A 37 -6.01 -4.47 7.93
C ILE A 37 -4.50 -4.55 7.68
N LYS A 38 -3.79 -5.44 8.38
CA LYS A 38 -2.38 -5.71 8.09
C LYS A 38 -2.21 -6.31 6.69
N GLN A 39 -3.07 -7.25 6.29
CA GLN A 39 -3.06 -7.83 4.95
C GLN A 39 -3.36 -6.81 3.85
N CYS A 40 -4.22 -5.82 4.11
CA CYS A 40 -4.41 -4.67 3.23
C CYS A 40 -3.10 -3.89 3.09
N TYR A 41 -2.44 -3.56 4.20
CA TYR A 41 -1.21 -2.78 4.16
C TYR A 41 -0.05 -3.51 3.46
N ASP A 42 0.10 -4.83 3.62
CA ASP A 42 1.09 -5.60 2.86
C ASP A 42 0.88 -5.46 1.34
N ARG A 43 -0.38 -5.42 0.87
CA ARG A 43 -0.72 -5.23 -0.54
C ARG A 43 -0.44 -3.80 -1.00
N VAL A 44 -0.67 -2.80 -0.14
CA VAL A 44 -0.24 -1.41 -0.39
C VAL A 44 1.26 -1.39 -0.66
N GLU A 45 2.08 -2.03 0.18
CA GLU A 45 3.54 -2.08 0.00
C GLU A 45 3.96 -2.78 -1.30
N GLN A 46 3.28 -3.87 -1.67
CA GLN A 46 3.51 -4.57 -2.94
C GLN A 46 3.22 -3.68 -4.16
N ILE A 47 2.12 -2.93 -4.12
CA ILE A 47 1.76 -2.00 -5.20
C ILE A 47 2.78 -0.86 -5.28
N LEU A 48 3.16 -0.26 -4.15
CA LEU A 48 4.16 0.80 -4.10
C LEU A 48 5.51 0.33 -4.68
N ALA A 49 6.00 -0.82 -4.24
CA ALA A 49 7.26 -1.38 -4.73
C ALA A 49 7.16 -1.70 -6.23
N GLY A 50 6.04 -2.28 -6.67
CA GLY A 50 5.78 -2.56 -8.08
C GLY A 50 5.79 -1.31 -8.95
N LEU A 51 5.22 -0.20 -8.49
CA LEU A 51 5.22 1.07 -9.23
C LEU A 51 6.63 1.65 -9.37
N LEU A 52 7.45 1.61 -8.31
CA LEU A 52 8.85 2.05 -8.41
C LEU A 52 9.66 1.18 -9.37
N ILE A 53 9.47 -0.15 -9.32
CA ILE A 53 10.10 -1.11 -10.24
C ILE A 53 9.66 -0.84 -11.68
N HIS A 54 8.37 -0.58 -11.93
CA HIS A 54 7.85 -0.28 -13.26
C HIS A 54 8.57 0.90 -13.92
N TYR A 55 8.93 1.92 -13.12
CA TYR A 55 9.68 3.10 -13.59
C TYR A 55 11.20 2.98 -13.42
N ASN A 56 11.72 1.80 -13.07
CA ASN A 56 13.15 1.57 -12.77
C ASN A 56 13.74 2.51 -11.71
N ILE A 57 12.91 2.95 -10.77
CA ILE A 57 13.33 3.81 -9.66
C ILE A 57 13.97 2.92 -8.60
N HIS A 58 15.25 3.16 -8.37
CA HIS A 58 15.99 2.47 -7.33
C HIS A 58 15.69 3.13 -5.99
N PHE A 59 15.29 2.33 -5.02
CA PHE A 59 15.22 2.75 -3.62
C PHE A 59 16.07 1.78 -2.80
N ASP A 60 16.71 2.29 -1.76
CA ASP A 60 17.62 1.49 -0.94
C ASP A 60 16.82 0.42 -0.17
N THR A 61 17.04 -0.83 -0.56
CA THR A 61 16.45 -2.02 0.09
C THR A 61 17.40 -2.62 1.12
N GLU A 62 18.62 -2.12 1.23
CA GLU A 62 19.66 -2.71 2.07
C GLU A 62 19.44 -2.42 3.56
N ARG A 63 19.89 -3.39 4.35
CA ARG A 63 19.89 -3.33 5.81
C ARG A 63 21.18 -2.66 6.27
N ARG A 64 21.16 -1.35 6.57
CA ARG A 64 22.26 -0.71 7.30
C ARG A 64 22.15 -1.00 8.80
N GLY A 65 22.78 -2.10 9.24
CA GLY A 65 22.85 -2.48 10.66
C GLY A 65 21.56 -3.12 11.21
N SER A 66 21.07 -2.66 12.37
CA SER A 66 19.86 -3.19 13.02
C SER A 66 18.57 -2.53 12.53
N THR A 67 18.65 -1.38 11.85
CA THR A 67 17.48 -0.59 11.42
C THR A 67 17.01 -1.01 10.02
N HIS A 68 15.82 -1.60 9.96
CA HIS A 68 15.16 -1.95 8.69
C HIS A 68 14.59 -0.68 8.04
N ARG A 69 15.35 -0.04 7.14
CA ARG A 69 14.96 1.21 6.46
C ARG A 69 14.13 1.01 5.19
N TYR A 70 13.94 -0.23 4.75
CA TYR A 70 13.19 -0.56 3.53
C TYR A 70 11.85 0.19 3.41
N HIS A 71 11.01 0.15 4.45
CA HIS A 71 9.69 0.76 4.40
C HIS A 71 9.75 2.30 4.34
N ASP A 72 10.70 2.91 5.04
CA ASP A 72 10.91 4.37 4.97
C ASP A 72 11.38 4.77 3.58
N ASN A 73 12.37 4.06 3.05
CA ASN A 73 12.91 4.32 1.72
C ASN A 73 11.84 4.11 0.64
N LEU A 74 11.02 3.06 0.76
CA LEU A 74 9.89 2.79 -0.14
C LEU A 74 8.89 3.94 -0.15
N ILE A 75 8.45 4.41 1.03
CA ILE A 75 7.44 5.47 1.16
C ILE A 75 8.01 6.81 0.67
N SER A 76 9.22 7.17 1.11
CA SER A 76 9.87 8.44 0.78
C SER A 76 10.31 8.55 -0.69
N ALA A 77 10.51 7.44 -1.40
CA ALA A 77 10.82 7.47 -2.83
C ALA A 77 9.76 8.27 -3.62
N PHE A 78 8.49 8.18 -3.23
CA PHE A 78 7.42 8.91 -3.91
C PHE A 78 7.44 10.42 -3.68
N GLN A 79 8.24 10.93 -2.74
CA GLN A 79 8.42 12.37 -2.51
C GLN A 79 9.57 12.98 -3.33
N SER A 80 10.46 12.14 -3.88
CA SER A 80 11.60 12.60 -4.68
C SER A 80 11.13 13.33 -5.94
N ARG A 81 11.82 14.40 -6.31
CA ARG A 81 11.58 15.11 -7.58
C ARG A 81 11.88 14.25 -8.81
N ASP A 82 12.73 13.24 -8.64
CA ASP A 82 13.12 12.31 -9.70
C ASP A 82 12.06 11.22 -9.94
N THR A 83 11.08 11.10 -9.04
CA THR A 83 9.95 10.21 -9.24
C THR A 83 9.00 10.78 -10.29
N PRO A 84 8.64 9.99 -11.32
CA PRO A 84 7.72 10.39 -12.39
C PRO A 84 6.43 10.97 -11.83
N ARG A 85 5.98 12.05 -12.47
CA ARG A 85 4.85 12.86 -12.03
C ARG A 85 3.58 12.02 -11.87
N GLU A 86 3.39 11.04 -12.75
CA GLU A 86 2.28 10.11 -12.85
C GLU A 86 1.99 9.38 -11.53
N ILE A 87 3.05 9.00 -10.81
CA ILE A 87 2.96 8.30 -9.52
C ILE A 87 3.29 9.22 -8.33
N ARG A 88 4.12 10.25 -8.52
CA ARG A 88 4.47 11.22 -7.48
C ARG A 88 3.30 12.12 -7.07
N GLU A 89 2.52 12.62 -8.02
CA GLU A 89 1.38 13.47 -7.70
C GLU A 89 0.32 12.79 -6.82
N PRO A 90 -0.11 11.55 -7.10
CA PRO A 90 -1.06 10.88 -6.22
C PRO A 90 -0.42 10.40 -4.91
N LEU A 91 0.83 9.92 -4.91
CA LEU A 91 1.41 9.21 -3.76
C LEU A 91 2.40 10.01 -2.92
N GLY A 92 3.01 11.04 -3.48
CA GLY A 92 4.05 11.86 -2.84
C GLY A 92 3.53 13.05 -2.03
N THR A 93 2.21 13.20 -1.89
CA THR A 93 1.61 14.33 -1.17
C THR A 93 1.64 14.13 0.34
N GLY A 94 1.72 15.23 1.11
CA GLY A 94 1.77 15.20 2.57
C GLY A 94 0.69 14.33 3.23
N PRO A 95 -0.61 14.46 2.86
CA PRO A 95 -1.66 13.64 3.46
C PRO A 95 -1.50 12.14 3.18
N ILE A 96 -1.18 11.75 1.95
CA ILE A 96 -1.02 10.33 1.58
C ILE A 96 0.23 9.75 2.24
N GLN A 97 1.33 10.50 2.25
CA GLN A 97 2.56 10.12 2.93
C GLN A 97 2.36 9.93 4.43
N GLY A 98 1.60 10.81 5.08
CA GLY A 98 1.22 10.67 6.49
C GLY A 98 0.56 9.32 6.77
N VAL A 99 -0.47 8.97 5.98
CA VAL A 99 -1.17 7.68 6.14
C VAL A 99 -0.25 6.48 5.84
N LEU A 100 0.65 6.57 4.87
CA LEU A 100 1.62 5.49 4.59
C LEU A 100 2.57 5.27 5.77
N PHE A 101 3.06 6.34 6.41
CA PHE A 101 3.89 6.24 7.62
C PHE A 101 3.10 5.73 8.83
N ASP A 102 1.82 6.10 8.95
CA ASP A 102 0.93 5.53 9.96
C ASP A 102 0.74 4.03 9.74
N GLY A 103 0.63 3.58 8.49
CA GLY A 103 0.57 2.16 8.12
C GLY A 103 1.82 1.37 8.47
N LYS A 104 3.00 1.96 8.24
CA LYS A 104 4.26 1.38 8.74
C LYS A 104 4.24 1.26 10.27
N SER A 105 3.78 2.29 10.97
CA SER A 105 3.69 2.29 12.43
C SER A 105 2.73 1.22 12.94
N PHE A 106 1.55 1.13 12.34
CA PHE A 106 0.58 0.06 12.60
C PHE A 106 1.18 -1.32 12.36
N ARG A 107 1.86 -1.56 11.23
CA ARG A 107 2.53 -2.84 10.94
C ARG A 107 3.51 -3.25 12.05
N ASN A 108 4.30 -2.31 12.56
CA ASN A 108 5.23 -2.58 13.66
C ASN A 108 4.50 -2.91 14.97
N LYS A 109 3.43 -2.18 15.29
CA LYS A 109 2.59 -2.43 16.48
C LYS A 109 1.77 -3.71 16.38
N HIS A 110 1.28 -4.04 15.20
CA HIS A 110 0.64 -5.32 14.91
C HIS A 110 1.61 -6.49 15.18
N LYS A 111 2.87 -6.38 14.72
CA LYS A 111 3.89 -7.37 15.04
C LYS A 111 4.11 -7.51 16.56
N GLU A 112 4.25 -6.40 17.28
CA GLU A 112 4.36 -6.41 18.75
C GLU A 112 3.14 -7.10 19.41
N PHE A 113 1.94 -6.85 18.91
CA PHE A 113 0.69 -7.48 19.35
C PHE A 113 0.69 -9.00 19.11
N LYS A 114 1.09 -9.47 17.91
CA LYS A 114 1.21 -10.91 17.62
C LYS A 114 2.27 -11.62 18.46
N GLU A 115 3.30 -10.88 18.88
CA GLU A 115 4.35 -11.35 19.79
C GLU A 115 3.96 -11.20 21.28
N GLN A 116 2.72 -10.81 21.59
CA GLN A 116 2.20 -10.61 22.95
C GLN A 116 2.97 -9.55 23.76
N ARG A 117 3.66 -8.62 23.09
CA ARG A 117 4.38 -7.49 23.69
C ARG A 117 3.54 -6.21 23.76
N LEU A 118 2.38 -6.22 23.12
CA LEU A 118 1.38 -5.15 23.09
C LEU A 118 0.01 -5.80 23.28
N ASP A 119 -0.86 -5.18 24.08
CA ASP A 119 -2.24 -5.64 24.24
C ASP A 119 -3.17 -5.01 23.20
N GLU A 120 -4.44 -5.39 23.24
CA GLU A 120 -5.46 -4.86 22.33
C GLU A 120 -5.61 -3.33 22.46
N GLY A 121 -5.58 -2.81 23.69
CA GLY A 121 -5.69 -1.38 23.97
C GLY A 121 -4.57 -0.58 23.31
N GLY A 122 -3.35 -1.11 23.34
CA GLY A 122 -2.17 -0.52 22.71
C GLY A 122 -2.20 -0.53 21.18
N LEU A 123 -2.89 -1.47 20.54
CA LEU A 123 -3.02 -1.53 19.07
C LEU A 123 -4.20 -0.71 18.54
N ARG A 124 -5.25 -0.53 19.35
CA ARG A 124 -6.56 0.01 18.94
C ARG A 124 -6.47 1.37 18.23
N SER A 125 -5.65 2.30 18.72
CA SER A 125 -5.49 3.62 18.10
C SER A 125 -4.84 3.53 16.71
N TYR A 126 -3.80 2.72 16.56
CA TYR A 126 -3.12 2.50 15.27
C TYR A 126 -4.05 1.83 14.25
N LEU A 127 -4.84 0.85 14.70
CA LEU A 127 -5.84 0.20 13.85
C LEU A 127 -6.90 1.20 13.37
N ALA A 128 -7.42 2.04 14.27
CA ALA A 128 -8.41 3.06 13.92
C ALA A 128 -7.87 4.07 12.91
N THR A 129 -6.64 4.56 13.10
CA THR A 129 -5.97 5.44 12.13
C THR A 129 -5.90 4.78 10.76
N MET A 130 -5.54 3.49 10.70
CA MET A 130 -5.44 2.77 9.44
C MET A 130 -6.79 2.54 8.76
N VAL A 131 -7.82 2.16 9.51
CA VAL A 131 -9.18 2.00 8.96
C VAL A 131 -9.67 3.29 8.34
N ASN A 132 -9.40 4.44 8.98
CA ASN A 132 -9.81 5.74 8.47
C ASN A 132 -8.95 6.25 7.30
N GLY A 133 -7.65 5.93 7.29
CA GLY A 133 -6.70 6.42 6.29
C GLY A 133 -6.63 5.59 5.01
N LEU A 134 -6.77 4.26 5.11
CA LEU A 134 -6.64 3.34 3.98
C LEU A 134 -7.49 3.70 2.75
N PRO A 135 -8.75 4.17 2.88
CA PRO A 135 -9.53 4.61 1.72
C PRO A 135 -8.83 5.70 0.87
N LEU A 136 -8.12 6.62 1.51
CA LEU A 136 -7.36 7.67 0.82
C LEU A 136 -6.18 7.08 0.05
N VAL A 137 -5.45 6.15 0.66
CA VAL A 137 -4.33 5.46 0.04
C VAL A 137 -4.80 4.59 -1.12
N ILE A 138 -5.88 3.83 -0.96
CA ILE A 138 -6.47 2.99 -2.03
C ILE A 138 -6.81 3.85 -3.25
N LYS A 139 -7.49 4.98 -3.04
CA LYS A 139 -7.84 5.92 -4.12
C LYS A 139 -6.58 6.49 -4.80
N ALA A 140 -5.56 6.84 -4.03
CA ALA A 140 -4.29 7.35 -4.57
C ALA A 140 -3.53 6.28 -5.37
N LEU A 141 -3.46 5.03 -4.88
CA LEU A 141 -2.84 3.89 -5.57
C LEU A 141 -3.55 3.59 -6.88
N ARG A 142 -4.89 3.54 -6.87
CA ARG A 142 -5.70 3.37 -8.09
C ARG A 142 -5.34 4.42 -9.13
N LYS A 143 -5.34 5.70 -8.74
CA LYS A 143 -4.96 6.79 -9.64
C LYS A 143 -3.52 6.70 -10.14
N ALA A 144 -2.58 6.31 -9.28
CA ALA A 144 -1.19 6.10 -9.67
C ALA A 144 -1.05 4.96 -10.71
N CYS A 145 -1.73 3.84 -10.48
CA CYS A 145 -1.74 2.70 -11.40
C CYS A 145 -2.42 3.02 -12.75
N GLU A 146 -3.50 3.81 -12.73
CA GLU A 146 -4.17 4.31 -13.94
C GLU A 146 -3.25 5.26 -14.73
N ASN A 147 -2.63 6.24 -14.06
CA ASN A 147 -1.69 7.17 -14.68
C ASN A 147 -0.46 6.44 -15.27
N ALA A 148 0.03 5.41 -14.58
CA ALA A 148 1.14 4.58 -15.03
C ALA A 148 0.77 3.58 -16.12
N LYS A 149 -0.53 3.45 -16.47
CA LYS A 149 -1.04 2.50 -17.48
C LYS A 149 -0.65 1.05 -17.20
N VAL A 150 -0.56 0.67 -15.93
CA VAL A 150 -0.22 -0.69 -15.47
C VAL A 150 -1.43 -1.56 -15.15
N MET A 151 -2.63 -1.01 -15.30
CA MET A 151 -3.91 -1.71 -15.21
C MET A 151 -4.39 -2.12 -16.60
N LEU A 152 -5.12 -3.24 -16.68
CA LEU A 152 -5.76 -3.63 -17.93
C LEU A 152 -6.80 -2.56 -18.30
N VAL A 153 -6.66 -2.00 -19.50
CA VAL A 153 -7.75 -1.23 -20.11
C VAL A 153 -8.92 -2.19 -20.23
N ARG A 154 -10.05 -1.90 -19.57
CA ARG A 154 -11.30 -2.62 -19.88
C ARG A 154 -11.53 -2.43 -21.37
N CYS A 155 -11.35 -3.48 -22.17
CA CYS A 155 -11.91 -3.48 -23.52
C CYS A 155 -13.40 -3.14 -23.36
N PRO A 156 -13.92 -2.10 -24.03
CA PRO A 156 -15.36 -1.91 -24.06
C PRO A 156 -15.94 -3.19 -24.67
N ALA A 157 -16.76 -3.89 -23.88
CA ALA A 157 -17.54 -5.00 -24.40
C ALA A 157 -18.39 -4.46 -25.56
N ASN A 158 -18.12 -4.98 -26.74
CA ASN A 158 -18.99 -5.02 -27.90
C ASN A 158 -19.70 -3.70 -28.26
N ALA A 159 -19.04 -2.89 -29.09
CA ALA A 159 -19.75 -2.24 -30.19
C ALA A 159 -20.03 -3.31 -31.28
N GLU A 160 -20.93 -4.24 -30.97
CA GLU A 160 -21.74 -4.92 -31.99
C GLU A 160 -22.92 -3.95 -32.21
N GLY A 161 -23.24 -3.47 -33.40
CA GLY A 161 -23.11 -3.96 -34.76
C GLY A 161 -24.36 -3.47 -35.48
#